data_AF-A0A8J7NFA0-F1
#
_entry.id   AF-A0A8J7NFA0-F1
#
_cell.length_a   1.000
_cell.length_b   1.000
_cell.length_c   1.000
_cell.angle_alpha   90.00
_cell.angle_beta   90.00
_cell.angle_gamma   90.00
#
_symmetry.space_group_name_H-M   'P 1'
#
loop_
_entity.id
_entity.type
_entity.pdbx_description
1 polymer ?
#
loop_
_entity_poly.entity_id
_entity_poly.type
_entity_poly.pdbx_seq_one_letter_code
_entity_poly.pdbx_strand_id
1 'polypeptide(L)'
;MKQTTERLIPLLRQELSIIKNLVMQKEIIRQFQILYFGARFQNRTWATTYWGGVRVLKCPLDLWVYQEIINELKPDVIIETGTSRGGSALYLASICDFIGKGRVITIDLEVPFDKKTGRPVQLPKHDRITYIIGSSTSQKTVEKVKSLIKRGEKVL
;
A
#
# COMPACT_ATOMS: atom_id res chain seq x y z
N MET A 1 27.50 -28.61 -44.16
CA MET A 1 26.17 -27.97 -43.92
C MET A 1 25.22 -28.84 -43.10
N LYS A 2 25.01 -30.14 -43.40
CA LYS A 2 24.06 -30.98 -42.64
C LYS A 2 24.36 -31.15 -41.15
N GLN A 3 25.65 -31.27 -40.78
CA GLN A 3 26.08 -31.55 -39.40
C GLN A 3 25.88 -30.36 -38.44
N THR A 4 25.86 -29.13 -38.95
CA THR A 4 25.60 -27.91 -38.17
C THR A 4 24.12 -27.76 -37.83
N THR A 5 23.23 -28.15 -38.76
CA THR A 5 21.77 -28.06 -38.61
C THR A 5 21.23 -29.04 -37.56
N GLU A 6 21.78 -30.25 -37.46
CA GLU A 6 21.37 -31.27 -36.47
C GLU A 6 21.69 -30.88 -35.02
N ARG A 7 22.75 -30.07 -34.80
CA ARG A 7 23.09 -29.56 -33.46
C ARG A 7 22.27 -28.33 -33.05
N LEU A 8 21.82 -27.53 -34.04
CA LEU A 8 21.06 -26.29 -33.79
C LEU A 8 19.58 -26.54 -33.46
N ILE A 9 18.96 -27.59 -34.02
CA ILE A 9 17.53 -27.87 -33.82
C ILE A 9 17.17 -28.16 -32.35
N PRO A 10 17.92 -28.99 -31.58
CA PRO A 10 17.63 -29.22 -30.17
C PRO A 10 17.78 -27.96 -29.31
N LEU A 11 18.81 -27.15 -29.57
CA LEU A 11 19.03 -25.87 -28.90
C LEU A 11 17.86 -24.91 -29.15
N LEU A 12 17.43 -24.75 -30.39
CA LEU A 12 16.27 -23.92 -30.75
C LEU A 12 14.97 -24.43 -30.10
N ARG A 13 14.76 -25.75 -29.97
CA ARG A 13 13.61 -26.31 -29.25
C ARG A 13 13.66 -26.01 -27.76
N GLN A 14 14.82 -26.09 -27.14
CA GLN A 14 15.03 -25.75 -25.74
C GLN A 14 14.76 -24.26 -25.50
N GLU A 15 15.32 -23.37 -26.33
CA GLU A 15 15.07 -21.93 -26.28
C GLU A 15 13.59 -21.61 -26.45
N LEU A 16 12.91 -22.20 -27.44
CA LEU A 16 11.47 -22.03 -27.64
C LEU A 16 10.64 -22.53 -26.45
N SER A 17 11.05 -23.63 -25.81
CA SER A 17 10.40 -24.15 -24.60
C SER A 17 10.56 -23.18 -23.42
N ILE A 18 11.76 -22.62 -23.24
CA ILE A 18 12.03 -21.60 -22.21
C ILE A 18 11.19 -20.36 -22.47
N ILE A 19 11.17 -19.85 -23.70
CA ILE A 19 10.36 -18.68 -24.08
C ILE A 19 8.88 -18.94 -23.83
N LYS A 20 8.34 -20.10 -24.24
CA LYS A 20 6.94 -20.47 -23.98
C LYS A 20 6.63 -20.52 -22.49
N ASN A 21 7.53 -21.08 -21.68
CA ASN A 21 7.36 -21.14 -20.23
C ASN A 21 7.36 -19.73 -19.63
N LEU A 22 8.30 -18.87 -20.03
CA LEU A 22 8.35 -17.47 -19.58
C LEU A 22 7.09 -16.68 -19.97
N VAL A 23 6.59 -16.84 -21.19
CA VAL A 23 5.34 -16.20 -21.65
C VAL A 23 4.15 -16.71 -20.83
N MET A 24 4.07 -18.02 -20.60
CA MET A 24 3.02 -18.63 -19.80
C MET A 24 3.07 -18.15 -18.34
N GLN A 25 4.26 -18.10 -17.72
CA GLN A 25 4.44 -17.58 -16.37
C GLN A 25 3.99 -16.13 -16.25
N LYS A 26 4.39 -15.26 -17.21
CA LYS A 26 3.95 -13.86 -17.25
C LYS A 26 2.42 -13.75 -17.31
N GLU A 27 1.78 -14.58 -18.11
CA GLU A 27 0.32 -14.58 -18.23
C GLU A 27 -0.36 -15.06 -16.94
N ILE A 28 0.14 -16.14 -16.31
CA ILE A 28 -0.39 -16.62 -15.02
C ILE A 28 -0.27 -15.53 -13.95
N ILE A 29 0.89 -14.88 -13.86
CA ILE A 29 1.11 -13.77 -12.91
C ILE A 29 0.11 -12.64 -13.18
N ARG A 30 -0.07 -12.25 -14.45
CA ARG A 30 -1.02 -11.20 -14.83
C ARG A 30 -2.44 -11.55 -14.43
N GLN A 31 -2.88 -12.79 -14.69
CA GLN A 31 -4.21 -13.27 -14.33
C GLN A 31 -4.40 -13.32 -12.81
N PHE A 32 -3.39 -13.78 -12.06
CA PHE A 32 -3.42 -13.74 -10.61
C PHE A 32 -3.57 -12.30 -10.09
N GLN A 33 -2.81 -11.35 -10.61
CA GLN A 33 -2.89 -9.94 -10.20
C GLN A 33 -4.28 -9.35 -10.46
N ILE A 34 -4.86 -9.62 -11.64
CA ILE A 34 -6.21 -9.19 -12.00
C ILE A 34 -7.25 -9.78 -11.05
N LEU A 35 -7.17 -11.09 -10.78
CA LEU A 35 -8.10 -11.76 -9.88
C LEU A 35 -7.94 -11.26 -8.44
N TYR A 36 -6.71 -11.14 -7.96
CA TYR A 36 -6.40 -10.70 -6.59
C TYR A 36 -6.91 -9.28 -6.34
N PHE A 37 -6.61 -8.32 -7.23
CA PHE A 37 -7.05 -6.94 -7.07
C PHE A 37 -8.52 -6.73 -7.43
N GLY A 38 -9.02 -7.43 -8.45
CA GLY A 38 -10.42 -7.40 -8.89
C GLY A 38 -11.39 -7.99 -7.87
N ALA A 39 -10.94 -8.91 -7.01
CA ALA A 39 -11.77 -9.50 -5.96
C ALA A 39 -12.27 -8.48 -4.91
N ARG A 40 -11.80 -7.22 -4.94
CA ARG A 40 -12.35 -6.11 -4.14
C ARG A 40 -13.86 -5.95 -4.30
N PHE A 41 -14.41 -6.18 -5.50
CA PHE A 41 -15.84 -6.04 -5.78
C PHE A 41 -16.69 -7.11 -5.09
N GLN A 42 -16.06 -8.19 -4.67
CA GLN A 42 -16.67 -9.26 -3.87
C GLN A 42 -16.25 -9.18 -2.40
N ASN A 43 -15.60 -8.07 -2.00
CA ASN A 43 -15.08 -7.85 -0.66
C ASN A 43 -14.19 -9.02 -0.19
N ARG A 44 -13.18 -9.37 -0.99
CA ARG A 44 -12.17 -10.40 -0.66
C ARG A 44 -10.75 -9.81 -0.74
N THR A 45 -9.75 -10.65 -0.43
CA THR A 45 -8.31 -10.35 -0.56
C THR A 45 -7.89 -9.07 0.20
N TRP A 46 -7.24 -8.13 -0.48
CA TRP A 46 -6.74 -6.88 0.08
C TRP A 46 -7.86 -5.94 0.55
N ALA A 47 -9.09 -6.11 0.04
CA ALA A 47 -10.23 -5.31 0.48
C ALA A 47 -10.73 -5.72 1.87
N THR A 48 -10.34 -6.88 2.39
CA THR A 48 -10.74 -7.39 3.71
C THR A 48 -9.57 -7.59 4.66
N THR A 49 -8.61 -6.67 4.62
CA THR A 49 -7.50 -6.63 5.58
C THR A 49 -7.83 -5.69 6.74
N TYR A 50 -7.40 -6.08 7.94
CA TYR A 50 -7.67 -5.37 9.19
C TYR A 50 -6.39 -5.27 10.02
N TRP A 51 -6.25 -4.16 10.73
CA TRP A 51 -5.22 -3.93 11.73
C TRP A 51 -5.89 -3.47 13.03
N GLY A 52 -5.69 -4.22 14.12
CA GLY A 52 -6.38 -3.92 15.39
C GLY A 52 -7.91 -3.87 15.28
N GLY A 53 -8.49 -4.65 14.36
CA GLY A 53 -9.93 -4.62 14.06
C GLY A 53 -10.39 -3.49 13.12
N VAL A 54 -9.50 -2.58 12.72
CA VAL A 54 -9.81 -1.47 11.80
C VAL A 54 -9.41 -1.84 10.37
N ARG A 55 -10.32 -1.64 9.41
CA ARG A 55 -10.09 -1.99 8.00
C ARG A 55 -8.99 -1.13 7.38
N VAL A 56 -8.04 -1.77 6.68
CA VAL A 56 -6.83 -1.12 6.14
C VAL A 56 -6.90 -0.84 4.64
N LEU A 57 -7.63 -1.67 3.87
CA LEU A 57 -7.72 -1.58 2.41
C LEU A 57 -6.36 -1.60 1.70
N LYS A 58 -5.44 -2.44 2.18
CA LYS A 58 -4.10 -2.64 1.60
C LYS A 58 -3.78 -4.12 1.48
N CYS A 59 -2.90 -4.48 0.54
CA CYS A 59 -2.37 -5.84 0.48
C CYS A 59 -1.51 -6.09 1.72
N PRO A 60 -1.59 -7.26 2.38
CA PRO A 60 -0.76 -7.56 3.54
C PRO A 60 0.75 -7.48 3.26
N LEU A 61 1.18 -7.82 2.04
CA LEU A 61 2.58 -7.72 1.64
C LEU A 61 3.03 -6.26 1.53
N ASP A 62 2.17 -5.34 1.09
CA ASP A 62 2.50 -3.91 1.07
C ASP A 62 2.75 -3.39 2.48
N LEU A 63 1.94 -3.83 3.46
CA LEU A 63 2.11 -3.47 4.87
C LEU A 63 3.47 -3.97 5.38
N TRP A 64 3.84 -5.21 5.06
CA TRP A 64 5.14 -5.75 5.41
C TRP A 64 6.30 -4.93 4.82
N VAL A 65 6.21 -4.55 3.55
CA VAL A 65 7.21 -3.68 2.90
C VAL A 65 7.26 -2.31 3.57
N TYR A 66 6.11 -1.72 3.94
CA TYR A 66 6.09 -0.45 4.65
C TYR A 66 6.82 -0.50 5.99
N GLN A 67 6.69 -1.59 6.77
CA GLN A 67 7.44 -1.66 8.03
C GLN A 67 8.95 -1.75 7.80
N GLU A 68 9.41 -2.44 6.74
CA GLU A 68 10.83 -2.47 6.39
C GLU A 68 11.33 -1.07 6.02
N ILE A 69 10.61 -0.36 5.15
CA ILE A 69 10.93 1.01 4.73
C ILE A 69 10.98 1.96 5.94
N ILE A 70 9.98 1.91 6.82
CA ILE A 70 9.92 2.76 8.01
C ILE A 70 11.06 2.41 8.98
N ASN A 71 11.37 1.12 9.14
CA ASN A 71 12.45 0.67 9.98
C ASN A 71 13.82 1.13 9.46
N GLU A 72 14.04 1.10 8.15
CA GLU A 72 15.28 1.57 7.53
C GLU A 72 15.40 3.09 7.58
N LEU A 73 14.36 3.81 7.13
CA LEU A 73 14.40 5.26 6.97
C LEU A 73 14.27 6.02 8.30
N LYS A 74 13.59 5.44 9.30
CA LYS A 74 13.28 6.07 10.59
C LYS A 74 12.72 7.51 10.44
N PRO A 75 11.61 7.70 9.70
CA PRO A 75 11.06 9.03 9.44
C PRO A 75 10.56 9.71 10.72
N ASP A 76 10.58 11.04 10.73
CA ASP A 76 10.00 11.88 11.78
C ASP A 76 8.49 12.10 11.52
N VAL A 77 8.10 12.14 10.24
CA VAL A 77 6.72 12.34 9.79
C VAL A 77 6.43 11.39 8.62
N ILE A 78 5.26 10.75 8.65
CA ILE A 78 4.70 9.99 7.53
C ILE A 78 3.44 10.72 7.07
N ILE A 79 3.35 11.05 5.78
CA ILE A 79 2.16 11.67 5.18
C ILE A 79 1.39 10.61 4.38
N GLU A 80 0.13 10.39 4.74
CA GLU A 80 -0.78 9.50 4.02
C GLU A 80 -1.90 10.31 3.38
N THR A 81 -2.21 10.03 2.11
CA THR A 81 -3.40 10.56 1.43
C THR A 81 -4.40 9.43 1.17
N GLY A 82 -5.64 9.62 1.64
CA GLY A 82 -6.66 8.58 1.75
C GLY A 82 -6.67 7.93 3.12
N THR A 83 -7.35 8.55 4.09
CA THR A 83 -7.54 7.99 5.44
C THR A 83 -8.53 6.83 5.44
N SER A 84 -9.63 6.92 4.69
CA SER A 84 -10.74 5.98 4.76
C SER A 84 -11.15 5.71 6.22
N ARG A 85 -11.22 4.44 6.65
CA ARG A 85 -11.57 4.06 8.03
C ARG A 85 -10.40 4.21 9.03
N GLY A 86 -9.24 4.68 8.58
CA GLY A 86 -8.07 4.96 9.41
C GLY A 86 -7.20 3.75 9.78
N GLY A 87 -7.47 2.56 9.23
CA GLY A 87 -6.73 1.34 9.60
C GLY A 87 -5.26 1.38 9.18
N SER A 88 -4.94 1.99 8.03
CA SER A 88 -3.56 2.18 7.59
C SER A 88 -2.83 3.24 8.41
N ALA A 89 -3.48 4.36 8.73
CA ALA A 89 -2.91 5.34 9.65
C ALA A 89 -2.59 4.70 11.02
N LEU A 90 -3.48 3.86 11.53
CA LEU A 90 -3.26 3.11 12.77
C LEU A 90 -2.09 2.12 12.64
N TYR A 91 -2.01 1.39 11.52
CA TYR A 91 -0.88 0.51 11.23
C TYR A 91 0.45 1.27 11.27
N LEU A 92 0.57 2.34 10.48
CA LEU A 92 1.77 3.16 10.40
C LEU A 92 2.15 3.73 11.77
N ALA A 93 1.18 4.22 12.54
CA ALA A 93 1.41 4.72 13.89
C ALA A 93 1.89 3.63 14.86
N SER A 94 1.39 2.41 14.72
CA SER A 94 1.83 1.25 15.53
C SER A 94 3.28 0.88 15.22
N ILE A 95 3.71 0.97 13.95
CA ILE A 95 5.12 0.79 13.58
C ILE A 95 5.96 1.92 14.17
N CYS A 96 5.51 3.17 14.12
CA CYS A 96 6.19 4.30 14.76
C CYS A 96 6.37 4.11 16.28
N ASP A 97 5.38 3.53 16.97
CA ASP A 97 5.53 3.13 18.38
C ASP A 97 6.61 2.06 18.55
N PHE A 98 6.57 1.01 17.73
CA PHE A 98 7.53 -0.09 17.79
C PHE A 98 8.98 0.40 17.61
N ILE A 99 9.22 1.34 16.70
CA ILE A 99 10.55 1.91 16.48
C ILE A 99 10.87 3.10 17.40
N GLY A 100 9.93 3.54 18.23
CA GLY A 100 10.06 4.67 19.14
C GLY A 100 10.12 6.06 18.47
N LYS A 101 9.84 6.16 17.16
CA LYS A 101 10.04 7.38 16.36
C LYS A 101 8.97 7.53 15.28
N GLY A 102 8.61 8.77 14.98
CA GLY A 102 7.73 9.13 13.87
C GLY A 102 6.29 9.43 14.30
N ARG A 103 5.56 10.10 13.43
CA ARG A 103 4.11 10.36 13.57
C ARG A 103 3.45 10.37 12.19
N VAL A 104 2.15 10.15 12.15
CA VAL A 104 1.36 10.04 10.92
C VAL A 104 0.45 11.26 10.78
N ILE A 105 0.50 11.90 9.61
CA ILE A 105 -0.48 12.89 9.19
C ILE A 105 -1.28 12.24 8.05
N THR A 106 -2.56 11.95 8.28
CA THR A 106 -3.43 11.32 7.29
C THR A 106 -4.49 12.29 6.81
N ILE A 107 -4.71 12.33 5.50
CA ILE A 107 -5.51 13.35 4.81
C ILE A 107 -6.62 12.68 4.02
N ASP A 108 -7.85 13.14 4.17
CA ASP A 108 -8.98 12.70 3.36
C ASP A 108 -9.95 13.85 3.09
N LEU A 109 -10.77 13.71 2.04
CA LEU A 109 -11.77 14.72 1.69
C LEU A 109 -12.85 14.83 2.77
N GLU A 110 -13.20 13.70 3.39
CA GLU A 110 -14.25 13.59 4.40
C GLU A 110 -14.03 12.38 5.31
N VAL A 111 -14.73 12.34 6.44
CA VAL A 111 -14.80 11.13 7.27
C VAL A 111 -15.82 10.19 6.65
N PRO A 112 -15.47 8.92 6.33
CA PRO A 112 -16.42 8.01 5.69
C PRO A 112 -17.66 7.78 6.55
N PHE A 113 -18.80 7.53 5.91
CA PHE A 113 -20.03 7.15 6.59
C PHE A 113 -20.17 5.63 6.69
N ASP A 114 -20.63 5.13 7.84
CA ASP A 114 -21.03 3.74 7.97
C ASP A 114 -22.49 3.58 7.54
N LYS A 115 -22.69 2.89 6.42
CA LYS A 115 -24.02 2.66 5.84
C LYS A 115 -24.95 1.84 6.75
N LYS A 116 -24.40 1.00 7.65
CA LYS A 116 -25.22 0.17 8.55
C LYS A 116 -25.77 0.98 9.72
N THR A 117 -24.96 1.90 10.25
CA THR A 117 -25.35 2.69 11.43
C THR A 117 -25.90 4.06 11.07
N GLY A 118 -25.70 4.52 9.83
CA GLY A 118 -26.09 5.86 9.40
C GLY A 118 -25.32 6.96 10.13
N ARG A 119 -24.08 6.68 10.54
CA ARG A 119 -23.22 7.64 11.28
C ARG A 119 -21.82 7.71 10.65
N PRO A 120 -21.08 8.81 10.84
CA PRO A 120 -19.67 8.87 10.50
C PRO A 120 -18.90 7.73 11.17
N VAL A 121 -17.95 7.14 10.45
CA VAL A 121 -17.03 6.15 10.98
C VAL A 121 -16.22 6.79 12.09
N GLN A 122 -16.18 6.13 13.25
CA GLN A 122 -15.26 6.52 14.30
C GLN A 122 -13.84 6.15 13.90
N LEU A 123 -13.01 7.16 13.65
CA LEU A 123 -11.60 6.96 13.35
C LEU A 123 -10.84 6.51 14.61
N PRO A 124 -9.84 5.64 14.47
CA PRO A 124 -9.04 5.19 15.60
C PRO A 124 -8.33 6.38 16.25
N LYS A 125 -8.31 6.42 17.59
CA LYS A 125 -7.56 7.44 18.33
C LYS A 125 -6.17 6.91 18.63
N HIS A 126 -5.15 7.74 18.39
CA HIS A 126 -3.76 7.39 18.65
C HIS A 126 -2.92 8.67 18.75
N ASP A 127 -2.02 8.76 19.72
CA ASP A 127 -1.26 9.99 20.00
C ASP A 127 -0.34 10.42 18.85
N ARG A 128 0.09 9.44 18.05
CA ARG A 128 0.91 9.66 16.85
C ARG A 128 0.11 9.99 15.58
N ILE A 129 -1.22 10.08 15.61
CA ILE A 129 -2.02 10.32 14.39
C ILE A 129 -2.66 11.71 14.43
N THR A 130 -2.44 12.47 13.37
CA THR A 130 -3.14 13.72 13.08
C THR A 130 -4.00 13.56 11.83
N TYR A 131 -5.29 13.84 11.97
CA TYR A 131 -6.27 13.80 10.87
C TYR A 131 -6.45 15.18 10.26
N ILE A 132 -6.43 15.26 8.93
CA ILE A 132 -6.74 16.48 8.18
C ILE A 132 -7.88 16.19 7.19
N ILE A 133 -8.97 16.93 7.34
CA ILE A 133 -10.08 16.91 6.37
C ILE A 133 -9.88 18.02 5.34
N GLY A 134 -9.76 17.63 4.08
CA GLY A 134 -9.58 18.51 2.93
C GLY A 134 -8.92 17.80 1.75
N SER A 135 -8.95 18.44 0.58
CA SER A 135 -8.24 17.90 -0.60
C SER A 135 -6.74 17.92 -0.36
N SER A 136 -6.07 16.77 -0.50
CA SER A 136 -4.63 16.61 -0.38
C SER A 136 -3.83 17.41 -1.42
N THR A 137 -4.47 17.79 -2.52
CA THR A 137 -3.86 18.59 -3.59
C THR A 137 -4.17 20.09 -3.47
N SER A 138 -5.02 20.49 -2.52
CA SER A 138 -5.32 21.92 -2.33
C SER A 138 -4.18 22.64 -1.62
N GLN A 139 -3.93 23.88 -2.05
CA GLN A 139 -2.91 24.75 -1.45
C GLN A 139 -3.09 24.89 0.07
N LYS A 140 -4.33 25.07 0.52
CA LYS A 140 -4.70 25.17 1.94
C LYS A 140 -4.26 23.94 2.75
N THR A 141 -4.51 22.73 2.24
CA THR A 141 -4.10 21.49 2.92
C THR A 141 -2.59 21.33 2.92
N VAL A 142 -1.92 21.62 1.80
CA VAL A 142 -0.45 21.56 1.70
C VAL A 142 0.19 22.51 2.70
N GLU A 143 -0.31 23.74 2.84
CA GLU A 143 0.17 24.71 3.83
C GLU A 143 -0.06 24.22 5.27
N LYS A 144 -1.23 23.63 5.55
CA LYS A 144 -1.53 23.05 6.86
C LYS A 144 -0.62 21.87 7.18
N VAL A 145 -0.30 21.01 6.23
CA VAL A 145 0.65 19.90 6.43
C VAL A 145 2.05 20.45 6.68
N LYS A 146 2.50 21.42 5.87
CA LYS A 146 3.81 22.07 6.06
C LYS A 146 3.96 22.71 7.43
N SER A 147 2.92 23.34 7.97
CA SER A 147 2.99 23.97 9.30
C SER A 147 3.08 22.96 10.45
N LEU A 148 2.73 21.69 10.21
CA LEU A 148 2.86 20.60 11.18
C LEU A 148 4.22 19.88 11.11
N ILE A 149 5.10 20.29 10.16
CA ILE A 149 6.42 19.70 9.95
C ILE A 149 7.48 20.71 10.38
N LYS A 150 8.37 20.29 11.28
CA LYS A 150 9.46 21.12 11.77
C LYS A 150 10.62 21.08 10.77
N ARG A 151 11.39 22.17 10.73
CA ARG A 151 12.60 22.25 9.91
C ARG A 151 13.57 21.12 10.31
N GLY A 152 14.04 20.36 9.33
CA GLY A 152 14.98 19.25 9.52
C GLY A 152 14.35 17.89 9.79
N GLU A 153 13.03 17.79 9.93
CA GLU A 153 12.34 16.49 10.03
C GLU A 153 12.43 15.71 8.72
N LYS A 154 12.74 14.41 8.83
CA LYS A 154 12.68 13.49 7.69
C LYS A 154 11.23 13.11 7.43
N VAL A 155 10.73 13.43 6.24
CA VAL A 155 9.35 13.15 5.81
C VAL A 155 9.34 11.95 4.87
N LEU A 156 8.45 11.01 5.14
CA LEU A 156 8.07 9.90 4.25
C LEU A 156 6.69 10.17 3.66
#